data_AF-A0A962C1X0-F1
#
_entry.id   AF-A0A962C1X0-F1
#
_cell.length_a   1.000
_cell.length_b   1.000
_cell.length_c   1.000
_cell.angle_alpha   90.00
_cell.angle_beta   90.00
_cell.angle_gamma   90.00
#
_symmetry.space_group_name_H-M   'P 1'
#
loop_
_entity.id
_entity.type
_entity.pdbx_description
1 polymer ?
#
loop_
_entity_poly.entity_id
_entity_poly.type
_entity_poly.pdbx_seq_one_letter_code
_entity_poly.pdbx_strand_id
1 'polypeptide(L)'
;MGVKSRLIVMNFLQFFVWGSWLITIGAYWFQTKQWSGTEFGAIFSTMGIASLFMPSLMGIVADKWINAERLYGILHLCGAVMLFIVPTIDDPHTLFWVMLLNMCFYMPTISLSITV
;
A
#
# COMPACT_ATOMS: atom_id res chain seq x y z
N MET A 1 -5.12 -20.05 18.98
CA MET A 1 -4.29 -18.84 19.20
C MET A 1 -5.07 -17.83 20.01
N GLY A 2 -4.47 -17.24 21.05
CA GLY A 2 -5.11 -16.15 21.81
C GLY A 2 -5.21 -14.85 20.99
N VAL A 3 -6.12 -13.95 21.38
CA VAL A 3 -6.35 -12.66 20.70
C VAL A 3 -5.06 -11.83 20.60
N LYS A 4 -4.27 -11.78 21.68
CA LYS A 4 -2.96 -11.11 21.70
C LYS A 4 -2.04 -11.59 20.57
N SER A 5 -1.89 -12.90 20.41
CA SER A 5 -1.04 -13.47 19.36
C SER A 5 -1.57 -13.17 17.96
N ARG A 6 -2.89 -13.17 17.76
CA ARG A 6 -3.52 -12.82 16.48
C ARG A 6 -3.24 -11.36 16.09
N LEU A 7 -3.36 -10.44 17.04
CA LEU A 7 -3.10 -9.01 16.80
C LEU A 7 -1.61 -8.73 16.54
N ILE A 8 -0.70 -9.41 17.26
CA ILE A 8 0.74 -9.31 17.00
C ILE A 8 1.06 -9.72 15.57
N VAL A 9 0.54 -10.86 15.12
CA VAL A 9 0.76 -11.35 13.75
C VAL A 9 0.14 -10.41 12.72
N MET A 10 -1.08 -9.94 12.94
CA MET A 10 -1.75 -8.98 12.05
C MET A 10 -0.92 -7.70 11.89
N ASN A 11 -0.49 -7.10 12.99
CA ASN A 11 0.27 -5.85 12.98
C ASN A 11 1.67 -6.05 12.36
N PHE A 12 2.33 -7.18 12.64
CA PHE A 12 3.56 -7.53 11.95
C PHE A 12 3.36 -7.62 10.43
N LEU A 13 2.34 -8.35 9.97
CA LEU A 13 2.06 -8.52 8.55
C LEU A 13 1.70 -7.20 7.85
N GLN A 14 0.96 -6.31 8.52
CA GLN A 14 0.65 -4.97 8.04
C GLN A 14 1.92 -4.23 7.58
N PHE A 15 2.91 -4.10 8.46
CA PHE A 15 4.14 -3.36 8.15
C PHE A 15 5.14 -4.19 7.34
N PHE A 16 5.10 -5.51 7.43
CA PHE A 16 5.91 -6.42 6.62
C PHE A 16 5.65 -6.20 5.13
N VAL A 17 4.39 -6.05 4.71
CA VAL A 17 4.05 -5.78 3.30
C VAL A 17 4.80 -4.55 2.81
N TRP A 18 4.73 -3.43 3.54
CA TRP A 18 5.43 -2.20 3.15
C TRP A 18 6.96 -2.37 3.12
N GLY A 19 7.54 -2.99 4.13
CA GLY A 19 8.99 -3.25 4.16
C GLY A 19 9.46 -4.14 3.00
N SER A 20 8.64 -5.12 2.59
CA SER A 20 9.01 -6.11 1.57
C SER A 20 9.16 -5.51 0.16
N TRP A 21 8.29 -4.56 -0.23
CA TRP A 21 8.33 -3.99 -1.57
C TRP A 21 9.12 -2.67 -1.64
N LEU A 22 9.21 -1.89 -0.55
CA LEU A 22 9.87 -0.58 -0.55
C LEU A 22 11.36 -0.65 -0.92
N ILE A 23 12.07 -1.66 -0.41
CA ILE A 23 13.50 -1.86 -0.75
C ILE A 23 13.62 -2.46 -2.15
N THR A 24 12.77 -3.43 -2.46
CA THR A 24 12.77 -4.15 -3.73
C THR A 24 12.50 -3.22 -4.92
N ILE A 25 11.57 -2.26 -4.80
CA ILE A 25 11.27 -1.31 -5.88
C ILE A 25 12.47 -0.41 -6.18
N GLY A 26 13.27 -0.05 -5.17
CA GLY A 26 14.49 0.73 -5.37
C GLY A 26 15.55 -0.06 -6.15
N ALA A 27 15.77 -1.33 -5.78
CA ALA A 27 16.65 -2.22 -6.52
C ALA A 27 16.15 -2.46 -7.96
N TYR A 28 14.85 -2.72 -8.12
CA TYR A 28 14.21 -2.87 -9.43
C TYR A 28 14.41 -1.62 -10.30
N TRP A 29 14.20 -0.44 -9.74
CA TRP A 29 14.36 0.83 -10.43
C TRP A 29 15.79 1.08 -10.89
N PHE A 30 16.75 1.06 -9.96
CA PHE A 30 18.13 1.48 -10.23
C PHE A 30 19.04 0.39 -10.76
N GLN A 31 18.73 -0.90 -10.53
CA GLN A 31 19.59 -2.00 -10.97
C GLN A 31 19.01 -2.69 -12.19
N THR A 32 17.68 -2.84 -12.28
CA THR A 32 17.03 -3.56 -13.40
C THR A 32 16.61 -2.61 -14.52
N LYS A 33 15.86 -1.56 -14.21
CA LYS A 33 15.28 -0.66 -15.23
C LYS A 33 16.18 0.52 -15.61
N GLN A 34 17.07 0.96 -14.71
CA GLN A 34 17.99 2.08 -14.93
C GLN A 34 17.29 3.40 -15.28
N TRP A 35 16.11 3.65 -14.71
CA TRP A 35 15.32 4.87 -14.94
C TRP A 35 15.82 6.07 -14.10
N SER A 36 15.32 7.27 -14.42
CA SER A 36 15.75 8.52 -13.79
C SER A 36 15.47 8.57 -12.28
N GLY A 37 16.39 9.14 -11.51
CA GLY A 37 16.18 9.40 -10.08
C GLY A 37 15.07 10.44 -9.79
N THR A 38 14.79 11.35 -10.71
CA THR A 38 13.71 12.34 -10.56
C THR A 38 12.34 11.67 -10.55
N GLU A 39 12.12 10.73 -11.47
CA GLU A 39 10.89 9.95 -11.57
C GLU A 39 10.76 8.97 -10.39
N PHE A 40 11.88 8.41 -9.91
CA PHE A 40 11.88 7.62 -8.68
C PHE A 40 11.37 8.43 -7.49
N GLY A 41 11.85 9.66 -7.31
CA GLY A 41 11.38 10.57 -6.27
C GLY A 41 9.88 10.86 -6.37
N ALA A 42 9.34 10.96 -7.59
CA ALA A 42 7.91 11.14 -7.80
C ALA A 42 7.08 9.97 -7.25
N ILE A 43 7.55 8.72 -7.34
CA ILE A 43 6.84 7.57 -6.76
C ILE A 43 6.64 7.74 -5.24
N PHE A 44 7.61 8.28 -4.50
CA PHE A 44 7.43 8.49 -3.05
C PHE A 44 6.42 9.58 -2.73
N SER A 45 6.20 10.54 -3.63
CA SER A 45 5.15 11.55 -3.45
C SER A 45 3.74 10.95 -3.46
N THR A 46 3.55 9.81 -4.14
CA THR A 46 2.26 9.11 -4.18
C THR A 46 1.78 8.68 -2.79
N MET A 47 2.72 8.33 -1.90
CA MET A 47 2.44 8.04 -0.50
C MET A 47 1.84 9.26 0.20
N GLY A 48 2.46 10.43 0.03
CA GLY A 48 1.97 11.68 0.58
C GLY A 48 0.56 12.01 0.08
N ILE A 49 0.33 11.91 -1.23
CA ILE A 49 -0.98 12.17 -1.84
C ILE A 49 -2.04 11.23 -1.26
N ALA A 50 -1.80 9.92 -1.27
CA ALA A 50 -2.76 8.95 -0.76
C ALA A 50 -3.03 9.12 0.73
N SER A 51 -1.99 9.41 1.53
CA SER A 51 -2.11 9.59 2.99
C SER A 51 -2.99 10.77 3.38
N LEU A 52 -3.09 11.79 2.52
CA LEU A 52 -3.88 12.99 2.79
C LEU A 52 -5.40 12.74 2.69
N PHE A 53 -5.82 11.84 1.80
CA PHE A 53 -7.25 11.66 1.47
C PHE A 53 -7.79 10.29 1.88
N MET A 54 -7.05 9.22 1.60
CA MET A 54 -7.60 7.86 1.66
C MET A 54 -7.89 7.35 3.07
N PRO A 55 -7.07 7.61 4.11
CA PRO A 55 -7.40 7.25 5.48
C PRO A 55 -8.76 7.81 5.94
N SER A 56 -9.02 9.09 5.66
CA SER A 56 -10.28 9.74 6.01
C SER A 56 -11.46 9.16 5.24
N LEU A 57 -11.31 8.97 3.92
CA LEU A 57 -12.37 8.40 3.09
C LEU A 57 -12.72 6.97 3.49
N MET A 58 -11.73 6.11 3.69
CA MET A 58 -11.96 4.72 4.09
C MET A 58 -12.43 4.62 5.55
N GLY A 59 -12.07 5.56 6.41
CA GLY A 59 -12.64 5.69 7.76
C GLY A 59 -14.16 5.88 7.72
N ILE A 60 -14.64 6.82 6.89
CA ILE A 60 -16.09 7.02 6.70
C ILE A 60 -16.76 5.74 6.19
N VAL A 61 -16.09 5.00 5.30
CA VAL A 61 -16.59 3.71 4.78
C VAL A 61 -16.68 2.65 5.86
N ALA A 62 -15.66 2.57 6.71
CA ALA A 62 -15.61 1.64 7.85
C ALA A 62 -16.73 1.92 8.87
N ASP A 63 -17.07 3.19 9.06
CA ASP A 63 -18.07 3.61 10.03
C ASP A 63 -19.51 3.39 9.55
N LYS A 64 -19.76 3.52 8.24
CA LYS A 64 -21.14 3.60 7.69
C LYS A 64 -21.57 2.41 6.86
N TRP A 65 -20.65 1.76 6.14
CA TRP A 65 -21.04 0.82 5.07
C TRP A 65 -20.45 -0.58 5.23
N ILE A 66 -19.21 -0.72 5.70
CA ILE A 66 -18.49 -2.00 5.74
C ILE A 66 -17.74 -2.13 7.05
N ASN A 67 -17.82 -3.29 7.73
CA ASN A 67 -17.02 -3.54 8.94
C ASN A 67 -15.52 -3.35 8.67
N ALA A 68 -14.82 -2.69 9.60
CA ALA A 68 -13.39 -2.37 9.49
C ALA A 68 -12.52 -3.59 9.15
N GLU A 69 -12.77 -4.75 9.77
CA GLU A 69 -12.04 -6.01 9.49
C GLU A 69 -12.16 -6.46 8.03
N ARG A 70 -13.33 -6.29 7.41
CA ARG A 70 -13.59 -6.70 6.03
C ARG A 70 -13.00 -5.70 5.06
N LEU A 71 -13.17 -4.41 5.34
CA LEU A 71 -12.58 -3.34 4.55
C LEU A 71 -11.05 -3.45 4.54
N TYR A 72 -10.45 -3.70 5.70
CA TYR A 72 -9.03 -3.94 5.86
C TYR A 72 -8.53 -5.09 4.97
N GLY A 73 -9.23 -6.23 4.97
CA GLY A 73 -8.90 -7.36 4.10
C GLY A 73 -9.04 -7.03 2.60
N ILE A 74 -10.12 -6.36 2.20
CA ILE A 74 -10.36 -5.96 0.80
C ILE A 74 -9.24 -5.04 0.30
N LEU A 75 -8.85 -4.04 1.10
CA LEU A 75 -7.79 -3.10 0.76
C LEU A 75 -6.44 -3.81 0.55
N HIS A 76 -6.11 -4.78 1.39
CA HIS A 76 -4.90 -5.60 1.21
C HIS A 76 -4.95 -6.45 -0.06
N LEU A 77 -6.09 -7.05 -0.38
CA LEU A 77 -6.23 -7.81 -1.63
C LEU A 77 -6.10 -6.92 -2.87
N CYS A 78 -6.73 -5.74 -2.86
CA CYS A 78 -6.58 -4.76 -3.93
C CYS A 78 -5.12 -4.28 -4.06
N GLY A 79 -4.47 -4.00 -2.92
CA GLY A 79 -3.05 -3.65 -2.89
C GLY A 79 -2.16 -4.76 -3.46
N ALA A 80 -2.43 -6.02 -3.09
CA ALA A 80 -1.70 -7.17 -3.61
C ALA A 80 -1.82 -7.29 -5.13
N VAL A 81 -3.03 -7.14 -5.69
CA VAL A 81 -3.25 -7.14 -7.15
C VAL A 81 -2.42 -6.05 -7.82
N MET A 82 -2.38 -4.84 -7.26
CA MET A 82 -1.55 -3.76 -7.82
C MET A 82 -0.06 -4.12 -7.81
N LEU A 83 0.46 -4.70 -6.72
CA LEU A 83 1.86 -5.13 -6.64
C LEU A 83 2.18 -6.28 -7.60
N PHE A 84 1.24 -7.18 -7.89
CA PHE A 84 1.42 -8.24 -8.89
C PHE A 84 1.55 -7.69 -10.32
N ILE A 85 1.00 -6.50 -10.60
CA ILE A 85 1.07 -5.85 -11.91
C ILE A 85 2.39 -5.08 -12.06
N VAL A 86 3.01 -4.59 -10.98
CA VAL A 86 4.25 -3.78 -11.05
C VAL A 86 5.36 -4.37 -11.96
N PRO A 87 5.68 -5.68 -11.92
CA PRO A 87 6.74 -6.25 -12.75
C PRO A 87 6.44 -6.23 -14.26
N THR A 88 5.18 -6.07 -14.68
CA THR A 88 4.79 -6.04 -16.10
C THR A 88 4.87 -4.64 -16.70
N ILE A 89 5.22 -3.63 -15.89
CA ILE A 89 5.28 -2.23 -16.31
C ILE A 89 6.70 -1.87 -16.74
N ASP A 90 6.80 -1.37 -17.97
CA ASP A 90 8.05 -0.95 -18.61
C ASP A 90 8.19 0.58 -18.75
N ASP A 91 7.29 1.35 -18.14
CA ASP A 91 7.26 2.81 -18.22
C ASP A 91 7.15 3.48 -16.82
N PRO A 92 8.06 4.42 -16.47
CA PRO A 92 8.05 5.16 -15.21
C PRO A 92 6.73 5.86 -14.90
N HIS A 93 6.12 6.49 -15.91
CA HIS A 93 4.90 7.27 -15.73
C HIS A 93 3.70 6.37 -15.41
N THR A 94 3.60 5.23 -16.11
CA THR A 94 2.59 4.20 -15.81
C THR A 94 2.82 3.60 -14.42
N LEU A 95 4.07 3.34 -14.04
CA LEU A 95 4.39 2.82 -12.71
C LEU A 95 3.99 3.82 -11.61
N PHE A 96 4.16 5.12 -11.81
CA PHE A 96 3.70 6.14 -10.87
C PHE A 96 2.20 6.02 -10.58
N TRP A 97 1.35 5.89 -11.62
CA TRP A 97 -0.09 5.78 -11.43
C TRP A 97 -0.52 4.47 -10.77
N VAL A 98 0.13 3.36 -11.11
CA VAL A 98 -0.12 2.07 -10.46
C VAL A 98 0.31 2.09 -8.99
N MET A 99 1.45 2.71 -8.69
CA MET A 99 1.92 2.88 -7.31
C MET A 99 1.02 3.84 -6.53
N LEU A 100 0.51 4.91 -7.14
CA LEU A 100 -0.47 5.79 -6.51
C LEU A 100 -1.74 5.02 -6.14
N LEU A 101 -2.26 4.21 -7.07
CA LEU A 101 -3.44 3.39 -6.80
C LEU A 101 -3.15 2.35 -5.70
N ASN A 102 -1.97 1.73 -5.70
CA ASN A 102 -1.53 0.86 -4.60
C ASN A 102 -1.50 1.61 -3.26
N MET A 103 -0.92 2.82 -3.22
CA MET A 103 -0.88 3.66 -2.01
C MET A 103 -2.28 4.07 -1.56
N CYS A 104 -3.21 4.29 -2.49
CA CYS A 104 -4.60 4.58 -2.15
C CYS A 104 -5.27 3.42 -1.41
N PHE A 105 -4.90 2.18 -1.71
CA PHE A 105 -5.36 1.02 -0.96
C PHE A 105 -4.57 0.79 0.33
N TYR A 106 -3.25 0.99 0.30
CA TYR A 106 -2.38 0.65 1.43
C TYR A 106 -2.43 1.68 2.58
N MET A 107 -2.39 3.00 2.30
CA MET A 107 -2.41 4.03 3.35
C MET A 107 -3.57 3.91 4.36
N PRO A 108 -4.84 3.71 3.95
CA PRO A 108 -5.94 3.55 4.90
C PRO A 108 -5.85 2.29 5.77
N THR A 109 -5.11 1.26 5.35
CA THR A 109 -4.94 0.04 6.17
C THR A 109 -4.19 0.32 7.46
N ILE A 110 -3.31 1.33 7.50
CA ILE A 110 -2.57 1.71 8.70
C ILE A 110 -3.54 2.24 9.77
N SER A 111 -4.41 3.19 9.42
CA SER A 111 -5.41 3.71 10.35
C SER A 111 -6.42 2.64 10.76
N LEU A 112 -6.87 1.82 9.81
CA LEU A 112 -7.82 0.74 10.11
C LEU A 112 -7.22 -0.30 11.06
N SER A 113 -5.93 -0.61 10.95
CA SER A 113 -5.25 -1.60 11.81
C SER A 113 -5.26 -1.27 13.31
N ILE A 114 -5.53 -0.02 13.67
CA ILE A 114 -5.68 0.45 15.06
C ILE A 114 -7.13 0.31 15.53
N THR A 115 -8.09 0.27 14.60
CA THR A 115 -9.52 0.14 14.84
C THR A 115 -9.99 -1.32 14.95
N VAL A 116 -9.34 -2.25 14.22
CA VAL A 116 -9.69 -3.69 14.22
C VAL A 116 -9.07 -4.42 15.40
#